data_AF-A0A2G9P313-F1
#
_entry.id   AF-A0A2G9P313-F1
#
_cell.length_a   1.000
_cell.length_b   1.000
_cell.length_c   1.000
_cell.angle_alpha   90.00
_cell.angle_beta   90.00
_cell.angle_gamma   90.00
#
_symmetry.space_group_name_H-M   'P 1'
#
loop_
_entity.id
_entity.type
_entity.pdbx_description
1 polymer ?
#
loop_
_entity_poly.entity_id
_entity_poly.type
_entity_poly.pdbx_seq_one_letter_code
_entity_poly.pdbx_strand_id
1 'polypeptide(L)'
;MVIFINVANNAILRANLEEDKDPEEYGITAVNHPLNLTKDQLSEVTVLTTSVDVVVAICVIFAMSFIPASFVLYLIQERVSNAKHLQFVSGVTPAVYWFTNFAWDIANYAISVAMVVVIFIAFEKKAYTSSTNLPALIALLFFYGWAVIPMMYPASYFFNVPSTAYVALSCMNLFIGINSSAITFILDLFENNR
;
A
#
# COMPACT_ATOMS: atom_id res chain seq x y z
N MET A 1 -22.91 14.30 28.51
CA MET A 1 -23.33 15.41 29.39
C MET A 1 -24.29 16.38 28.70
N VAL A 2 -24.00 16.85 27.47
CA VAL A 2 -24.85 17.78 26.71
C VAL A 2 -26.28 17.27 26.45
N ILE A 3 -26.45 15.95 26.26
CA ILE A 3 -27.76 15.31 26.06
C ILE A 3 -28.65 15.46 27.30
N PHE A 4 -28.12 15.27 28.50
CA PHE A 4 -28.88 15.37 29.76
C PHE A 4 -29.30 16.80 30.08
N ILE A 5 -28.48 17.79 29.68
CA ILE A 5 -28.83 19.21 29.79
C ILE A 5 -30.00 19.56 28.86
N ASN A 6 -30.01 19.03 27.64
CA ASN A 6 -31.15 19.24 26.73
C ASN A 6 -32.45 18.62 27.28
N VAL A 7 -32.35 17.43 27.87
CA VAL A 7 -33.51 16.77 28.52
C VAL A 7 -33.98 17.55 29.75
N ALA A 8 -33.07 18.04 30.59
CA ALA A 8 -33.42 18.86 31.75
C ALA A 8 -34.06 20.19 31.35
N ASN A 9 -33.53 20.86 30.32
CA ASN A 9 -34.13 22.09 29.78
C ASN A 9 -35.52 21.83 29.18
N ASN A 10 -35.71 20.70 28.50
CA ASN A 10 -37.03 20.28 28.01
C ASN A 10 -38.01 19.99 29.15
N ALA A 11 -37.55 19.38 30.25
CA ALA A 11 -38.38 19.13 31.42
C ALA A 11 -38.81 20.44 32.11
N ILE A 12 -37.89 21.40 32.25
CA ILE A 12 -38.19 22.73 32.82
C ILE A 12 -39.14 23.52 31.93
N LEU A 13 -38.94 23.47 30.60
CA LEU A 13 -39.84 24.10 29.62
C LEU A 13 -41.26 23.55 29.75
N ARG A 14 -41.41 22.22 29.83
CA ARG A 14 -42.71 21.56 29.95
C ARG A 14 -43.40 21.84 31.29
N ALA A 15 -42.63 22.08 32.35
CA ALA A 15 -43.17 22.39 33.68
C ALA A 15 -43.67 23.84 33.85
N ASN A 16 -43.27 24.77 32.97
CA ASN A 16 -43.65 26.19 33.05
C ASN A 16 -44.59 26.64 31.92
N LEU A 17 -45.23 25.70 31.21
CA LEU A 17 -46.24 26.01 30.20
C LEU A 17 -47.56 26.46 30.88
N GLU A 18 -48.30 27.35 30.20
CA GLU A 18 -49.66 27.73 30.60
C GLU A 18 -50.59 26.53 30.47
N GLU A 19 -51.60 26.40 31.34
CA GLU A 19 -52.50 25.22 31.44
C GLU A 19 -53.26 24.88 30.14
N ASP A 20 -53.30 25.80 29.16
CA ASP A 20 -54.00 25.67 27.88
C ASP A 20 -53.12 25.11 26.74
N LYS A 21 -51.83 24.81 26.99
CA LYS A 21 -50.89 24.33 25.96
C LYS A 21 -50.45 22.89 26.19
N ASP A 22 -50.47 22.08 25.13
CA ASP A 22 -50.10 20.66 25.18
C ASP A 22 -48.57 20.48 25.29
N PRO A 23 -48.04 19.84 26.36
CA PRO A 23 -46.60 19.64 26.55
C PRO A 23 -45.92 18.79 25.46
N GLU A 24 -46.68 18.00 24.69
CA GLU A 24 -46.14 17.14 23.64
C GLU A 24 -45.73 17.93 22.39
N GLU A 25 -46.33 19.10 22.13
CA GLU A 25 -46.02 19.94 20.97
C GLU A 25 -44.75 20.80 21.15
N TYR A 26 -44.26 20.93 22.39
CA TYR A 26 -43.10 21.78 22.71
C TYR A 26 -41.87 20.96 23.12
N GLY A 27 -40.77 21.19 22.41
CA GLY A 27 -39.48 20.59 22.69
C GLY A 27 -38.32 21.31 22.02
N ILE A 28 -37.19 21.36 22.71
CA ILE A 28 -35.92 21.90 22.22
C ILE A 28 -35.05 20.73 21.79
N THR A 29 -34.53 20.81 20.56
CA THR A 29 -33.56 19.84 20.02
C THR A 29 -32.19 20.49 19.94
N ALA A 30 -31.22 19.98 20.70
CA ALA A 30 -29.83 20.38 20.58
C ALA A 30 -29.11 19.51 19.54
N VAL A 31 -28.63 20.11 18.46
CA VAL A 31 -27.81 19.44 17.43
C VAL A 31 -26.37 19.90 17.60
N ASN A 32 -25.46 18.98 17.88
CA ASN A 32 -24.03 19.27 17.87
C ASN A 32 -23.47 18.93 16.47
N HIS A 33 -23.40 19.93 15.60
CA HIS A 33 -22.71 19.81 14.33
C HIS A 33 -21.31 20.42 14.48
N PRO A 34 -20.22 19.64 14.31
CA PRO A 34 -18.87 20.18 14.41
C PRO A 34 -18.65 21.28 13.38
N LEU A 35 -17.86 22.30 13.73
CA LEU A 35 -17.39 23.27 12.75
C LEU A 35 -16.45 22.58 11.74
N ASN A 36 -16.47 23.08 10.50
CA ASN A 36 -15.47 22.70 9.51
C ASN A 36 -14.07 23.03 10.04
N LEU A 37 -13.16 22.08 9.91
CA LEU A 37 -11.79 22.22 10.40
C LEU A 37 -11.09 23.38 9.67
N THR A 38 -10.34 24.18 10.42
CA THR A 38 -9.40 25.19 9.89
C THR A 38 -8.27 24.51 9.13
N LYS A 39 -7.59 25.25 8.24
CA LYS A 39 -6.50 24.71 7.40
C LYS A 39 -5.42 23.99 8.21
N ASP A 40 -5.10 24.47 9.40
CA ASP A 40 -4.09 23.88 10.29
C ASP A 40 -4.57 22.57 10.95
N GLN A 41 -5.88 22.44 11.20
CA GLN A 41 -6.45 21.20 11.73
C GLN A 41 -6.67 20.17 10.62
N LEU A 42 -6.92 20.63 9.39
CA LEU A 42 -6.92 19.77 8.20
C LEU A 42 -5.52 19.24 7.90
N SER A 43 -4.47 20.03 8.04
CA SER A 43 -3.09 19.54 7.86
C SER A 43 -2.71 18.54 8.94
N GLU A 44 -3.08 18.76 10.20
CA GLU A 44 -2.84 17.78 11.29
C GLU A 44 -3.55 16.44 11.05
N VAL A 45 -4.84 16.48 10.67
CA VAL A 45 -5.60 15.28 10.29
C VAL A 45 -5.01 14.63 9.04
N THR A 46 -4.53 15.44 8.07
CA THR A 46 -3.87 14.95 6.86
C THR A 46 -2.58 14.22 7.21
N VAL A 47 -1.74 14.77 8.09
CA VAL A 47 -0.50 14.15 8.56
C VAL A 47 -0.78 12.82 9.28
N LEU A 48 -1.82 12.76 10.12
CA LEU A 48 -2.24 11.52 10.76
C LEU A 48 -2.69 10.48 9.73
N THR A 49 -3.46 10.87 8.71
CA THR A 49 -3.85 9.94 7.63
C THR A 49 -2.66 9.50 6.78
N THR A 50 -1.71 10.40 6.46
CA THR A 50 -0.48 10.08 5.73
C THR A 50 0.37 9.08 6.51
N SER A 51 0.46 9.21 7.84
CA SER A 51 1.21 8.25 8.66
C SER A 51 0.69 6.82 8.54
N VAL A 52 -0.64 6.64 8.48
CA VAL A 52 -1.27 5.32 8.27
C VAL A 52 -0.98 4.81 6.85
N ASP A 53 -1.02 5.69 5.86
CA ASP A 53 -0.76 5.32 4.46
C ASP A 53 0.71 4.94 4.24
N VAL A 54 1.66 5.58 4.95
CA VAL A 54 3.08 5.20 4.94
C VAL A 54 3.29 3.80 5.52
N VAL A 55 2.61 3.43 6.60
CA VAL A 55 2.69 2.07 7.16
C VAL A 55 2.19 1.03 6.16
N VAL A 56 1.07 1.30 5.48
CA VAL A 56 0.54 0.43 4.43
C VAL A 56 1.54 0.32 3.27
N ALA A 57 2.16 1.42 2.85
CA ALA A 57 3.17 1.43 1.80
C ALA A 57 4.39 0.57 2.18
N ILE A 58 4.88 0.65 3.42
CA ILE A 58 5.98 -0.18 3.92
C ILE A 58 5.62 -1.67 3.88
N CYS A 59 4.39 -2.04 4.27
CA CYS A 59 3.92 -3.42 4.18
C CYS A 59 3.89 -3.93 2.73
N VAL A 60 3.46 -3.09 1.78
CA VAL A 60 3.49 -3.44 0.36
C VAL A 60 4.93 -3.57 -0.15
N ILE A 61 5.83 -2.64 0.20
CA ILE A 61 7.26 -2.73 -0.15
C ILE A 61 7.85 -4.05 0.37
N PHE A 62 7.51 -4.44 1.60
CA PHE A 62 7.95 -5.70 2.18
C PHE A 62 7.48 -6.88 1.30
N ALA A 63 6.18 -7.01 1.04
CA ALA A 63 5.63 -8.08 0.20
C ALA A 63 6.26 -8.11 -1.20
N MET A 64 6.38 -6.95 -1.84
CA MET A 64 6.91 -6.80 -3.20
C MET A 64 8.42 -7.04 -3.28
N SER A 65 9.17 -6.94 -2.18
CA SER A 65 10.60 -7.22 -2.16
C SER A 65 10.91 -8.72 -2.23
N PHE A 66 10.04 -9.58 -1.69
CA PHE A 66 10.25 -11.03 -1.67
C PHE A 66 9.86 -11.72 -2.98
N ILE A 67 8.89 -11.18 -3.72
CA ILE A 67 8.37 -11.82 -4.93
C ILE A 67 9.48 -11.93 -6.00
N PRO A 68 10.17 -10.86 -6.42
CA PRO A 68 11.24 -10.96 -7.42
C PRO A 68 12.44 -11.74 -6.93
N ALA A 69 12.76 -11.67 -5.63
CA ALA A 69 13.85 -12.45 -5.04
C ALA A 69 13.58 -13.97 -5.13
N SER A 70 12.31 -14.39 -5.12
CA SER A 70 11.94 -15.80 -5.28
C SER A 70 12.23 -16.34 -6.68
N PHE A 71 12.12 -15.51 -7.74
CA PHE A 71 12.44 -15.95 -9.11
C PHE A 71 13.94 -16.22 -9.29
N VAL A 72 14.78 -15.47 -8.59
CA VAL A 72 16.24 -15.68 -8.59
C VAL A 72 16.62 -17.05 -8.03
N LEU A 73 15.85 -17.61 -7.08
CA LEU A 73 16.09 -18.95 -6.55
C LEU A 73 16.09 -20.00 -7.66
N TYR A 74 15.09 -19.94 -8.55
CA TYR A 74 14.95 -20.88 -9.65
C TYR A 74 16.11 -20.74 -10.64
N LEU A 75 16.53 -19.51 -11.00
CA LEU A 75 17.69 -19.31 -11.87
C LEU A 75 18.98 -19.89 -11.30
N ILE A 76 19.24 -19.70 -10.00
CA ILE A 76 20.46 -20.23 -9.36
C ILE A 76 20.36 -21.75 -9.27
N GLN A 77 19.20 -22.31 -8.93
CA GLN A 77 18.99 -23.76 -8.87
C GLN A 77 19.16 -24.42 -10.24
N GLU A 78 18.68 -23.82 -11.33
CA GLU A 78 18.92 -24.29 -12.71
C GLU A 78 20.41 -24.27 -13.10
N ARG A 79 21.16 -23.27 -12.61
CA ARG A 79 22.61 -23.18 -12.83
C ARG A 79 23.35 -24.27 -12.05
N VAL A 80 23.05 -24.44 -10.76
CA VAL A 80 23.73 -25.39 -9.87
C VAL A 80 23.41 -26.84 -10.24
N SER A 81 22.19 -27.12 -10.71
CA SER A 81 21.79 -28.44 -11.22
C SER A 81 22.30 -28.74 -12.64
N ASN A 82 22.97 -27.79 -13.29
CA ASN A 82 23.38 -27.85 -14.69
C ASN A 82 22.23 -28.02 -15.70
N ALA A 83 20.98 -27.83 -15.30
CA ALA A 83 19.82 -27.90 -16.19
C ALA A 83 19.92 -26.87 -17.33
N LYS A 84 20.45 -25.67 -17.03
CA LYS A 84 20.74 -24.64 -18.03
C LYS A 84 21.74 -25.11 -19.10
N HIS A 85 22.77 -25.87 -18.70
CA HIS A 85 23.73 -26.44 -19.64
C HIS A 85 23.07 -27.51 -20.52
N LEU A 86 22.24 -28.36 -19.95
CA LEU A 86 21.50 -29.38 -20.68
C LEU A 86 20.53 -28.77 -21.72
N GLN A 87 19.85 -27.67 -21.38
CA GLN A 87 18.99 -26.93 -22.33
C GLN A 87 19.80 -26.35 -23.49
N PHE A 88 21.01 -25.83 -23.24
CA PHE A 88 21.89 -25.34 -24.32
C PHE A 88 22.44 -26.46 -25.20
N VAL A 89 22.81 -27.60 -24.61
CA VAL A 89 23.25 -28.79 -25.36
C VAL A 89 22.10 -29.35 -26.21
N SER A 90 20.85 -29.16 -25.78
CA SER A 90 19.64 -29.54 -26.53
C SER A 90 19.28 -28.58 -27.67
N GLY A 91 20.09 -27.56 -27.94
CA GLY A 91 19.93 -26.65 -29.08
C GLY A 91 19.10 -25.38 -28.81
N VAL A 92 18.76 -25.09 -27.54
CA VAL A 92 18.08 -23.82 -27.20
C VAL A 92 19.07 -22.67 -27.32
N THR A 93 18.67 -21.58 -27.98
CA THR A 93 19.51 -20.38 -28.05
C THR A 93 19.43 -19.58 -26.74
N PRO A 94 20.53 -18.94 -26.28
CA PRO A 94 20.52 -18.10 -25.08
C PRO A 94 19.44 -17.01 -25.06
N ALA A 95 19.16 -16.39 -26.22
CA ALA A 95 18.15 -15.35 -26.33
C ALA A 95 16.73 -15.86 -26.00
N VAL A 96 16.37 -17.04 -26.51
CA VAL A 96 15.06 -17.66 -26.25
C VAL A 96 14.92 -18.06 -24.79
N TYR A 97 15.98 -18.56 -24.16
CA TYR A 97 15.99 -18.89 -22.73
C TYR A 97 15.68 -17.66 -21.86
N TRP A 98 16.38 -16.54 -22.08
CA TRP A 98 16.17 -15.33 -21.27
C TRP A 98 14.80 -14.69 -21.50
N PHE A 99 14.35 -14.64 -22.75
CA PHE A 99 13.04 -14.09 -23.08
C PHE A 99 11.91 -14.93 -22.46
N THR A 100 12.03 -16.26 -22.53
CA THR A 100 11.03 -17.18 -21.96
C THR A 100 10.99 -17.06 -20.44
N ASN A 101 12.14 -17.04 -19.77
CA ASN A 101 12.21 -16.82 -18.32
C ASN A 101 11.64 -15.47 -17.91
N PHE A 102 12.01 -14.39 -18.60
CA PHE A 102 11.44 -13.07 -18.34
C PHE A 102 9.93 -12.99 -18.54
N ALA A 103 9.42 -13.58 -19.62
CA ALA A 103 7.99 -13.64 -19.88
C ALA A 103 7.25 -14.43 -18.79
N TRP A 104 7.83 -15.55 -18.34
CA TRP A 104 7.28 -16.37 -17.26
C TRP A 104 7.28 -15.62 -15.92
N ASP A 105 8.36 -14.94 -15.58
CA ASP A 105 8.49 -14.17 -14.34
C ASP A 105 7.51 -12.98 -14.33
N ILE A 106 7.37 -12.27 -15.45
CA ILE A 106 6.37 -11.20 -15.63
C ILE A 106 4.94 -11.74 -15.45
N ALA A 107 4.63 -12.91 -16.01
CA ALA A 107 3.30 -13.52 -15.89
C ALA A 107 2.98 -13.90 -14.44
N ASN A 108 3.91 -14.51 -13.72
CA ASN A 108 3.73 -14.83 -12.30
C ASN A 108 3.68 -13.57 -11.42
N TYR A 109 4.47 -12.56 -11.76
CA TYR A 109 4.44 -11.27 -11.08
C TYR A 109 3.09 -10.56 -11.26
N ALA A 110 2.49 -10.64 -12.46
CA ALA A 110 1.17 -10.05 -12.72
C ALA A 110 0.07 -10.63 -11.81
N ILE A 111 0.13 -11.92 -11.47
CA ILE A 111 -0.78 -12.55 -10.50
C ILE A 111 -0.61 -11.91 -9.12
N SER A 112 0.64 -11.67 -8.70
CA SER A 112 0.92 -11.03 -7.41
C SER A 112 0.44 -9.59 -7.36
N VAL A 113 0.63 -8.82 -8.44
CA VAL A 113 0.10 -7.45 -8.57
C VAL A 113 -1.43 -7.45 -8.51
N ALA A 114 -2.08 -8.39 -9.19
CA ALA A 114 -3.54 -8.51 -9.15
C ALA A 114 -4.04 -8.75 -7.71
N MET A 115 -3.37 -9.60 -6.93
CA MET A 115 -3.72 -9.80 -5.51
C MET A 115 -3.59 -8.51 -4.69
N VAL A 116 -2.51 -7.75 -4.87
CA VAL A 116 -2.31 -6.46 -4.19
C VAL A 116 -3.41 -5.46 -4.56
N VAL A 117 -3.78 -5.39 -5.85
CA VAL A 117 -4.86 -4.51 -6.33
C VAL A 117 -6.21 -4.91 -5.74
N VAL A 118 -6.53 -6.21 -5.68
CA VAL A 118 -7.76 -6.71 -5.06
C VAL A 118 -7.84 -6.32 -3.59
N ILE A 119 -6.74 -6.42 -2.85
CA ILE A 119 -6.66 -5.99 -1.45
C ILE A 119 -6.99 -4.49 -1.36
N PHE A 120 -6.35 -3.64 -2.17
CA PHE A 120 -6.63 -2.21 -2.17
C PHE A 120 -8.08 -1.85 -2.52
N ILE A 121 -8.71 -2.60 -3.43
CA ILE A 121 -10.13 -2.44 -3.76
C ILE A 121 -11.00 -2.84 -2.57
N ALA A 122 -10.70 -3.97 -1.90
CA ALA A 122 -11.45 -4.47 -0.76
C ALA A 122 -11.39 -3.55 0.47
N PHE A 123 -10.30 -2.81 0.66
CA PHE A 123 -10.14 -1.83 1.75
C PHE A 123 -10.81 -0.47 1.47
N GLU A 124 -11.43 -0.26 0.30
CA GLU A 124 -12.21 0.94 -0.09
C GLU A 124 -11.57 2.31 0.24
N LYS A 125 -10.24 2.39 0.25
CA LYS A 125 -9.54 3.66 0.45
C LYS A 125 -9.70 4.53 -0.79
N LYS A 126 -10.53 5.58 -0.69
CA LYS A 126 -10.77 6.58 -1.76
C LYS A 126 -9.50 7.13 -2.42
N ALA A 127 -8.36 7.17 -1.71
CA ALA A 127 -7.06 7.57 -2.24
C ALA A 127 -6.57 6.66 -3.38
N TYR A 128 -6.86 5.36 -3.32
CA TYR A 128 -6.37 4.35 -4.28
C TYR A 128 -7.45 3.86 -5.24
N THR A 129 -8.73 3.88 -4.84
CA THR A 129 -9.85 3.32 -5.63
C THR A 129 -10.53 4.33 -6.57
N SER A 130 -10.11 5.60 -6.56
CA SER A 130 -10.64 6.60 -7.50
C SER A 130 -10.29 6.21 -8.94
N SER A 131 -11.23 6.40 -9.88
CA SER A 131 -11.11 5.95 -11.28
C SER A 131 -9.88 6.50 -12.01
N THR A 132 -9.35 7.64 -11.55
CA THR A 132 -8.13 8.27 -12.08
C THR A 132 -6.85 7.69 -11.48
N ASN A 133 -6.88 7.20 -10.23
CA ASN A 133 -5.69 6.77 -9.49
C ASN A 133 -5.41 5.27 -9.64
N LEU A 134 -6.48 4.48 -9.84
CA LEU A 134 -6.37 3.03 -9.97
C LEU A 134 -5.48 2.61 -11.16
N PRO A 135 -5.62 3.19 -12.37
CA PRO A 135 -4.74 2.87 -13.50
C PRO A 135 -3.28 3.25 -13.23
N ALA A 136 -3.04 4.37 -12.53
CA ALA A 136 -1.70 4.83 -12.17
C ALA A 136 -1.02 3.86 -11.18
N LEU A 137 -1.76 3.36 -10.19
CA LEU A 137 -1.25 2.36 -9.24
C LEU A 137 -0.88 1.05 -9.95
N ILE A 138 -1.75 0.56 -10.85
CA ILE A 138 -1.47 -0.66 -11.63
C ILE A 138 -0.23 -0.46 -12.50
N ALA A 139 -0.14 0.67 -13.22
CA ALA A 139 1.01 0.97 -14.06
C ALA A 139 2.30 1.03 -13.24
N LEU A 140 2.27 1.68 -12.07
CA LEU A 140 3.43 1.79 -11.18
C LEU A 140 3.90 0.42 -10.68
N LEU A 141 2.97 -0.44 -10.25
CA LEU A 141 3.30 -1.81 -9.83
C LEU A 141 3.84 -2.65 -10.99
N PHE A 142 3.29 -2.49 -12.19
CA PHE A 142 3.77 -3.22 -13.38
C PHE A 142 5.19 -2.77 -13.78
N PHE A 143 5.44 -1.46 -13.85
CA PHE A 143 6.76 -0.93 -14.16
C PHE A 143 7.80 -1.26 -13.08
N TYR A 144 7.38 -1.36 -11.81
CA TYR A 144 8.25 -1.85 -10.75
C TYR A 144 8.74 -3.28 -11.04
N GLY A 145 7.84 -4.20 -11.39
CA GLY A 145 8.24 -5.57 -11.76
C GLY A 145 9.14 -5.60 -12.99
N TRP A 146 8.79 -4.81 -14.01
CA TRP A 146 9.57 -4.69 -15.23
C TRP A 146 11.00 -4.18 -14.98
N ALA A 147 11.22 -3.31 -13.99
CA ALA A 147 12.53 -2.78 -13.66
C ALA A 147 13.33 -3.72 -12.73
N VAL A 148 12.67 -4.29 -11.71
CA VAL A 148 13.35 -5.08 -10.68
C VAL A 148 13.76 -6.46 -11.20
N ILE A 149 12.92 -7.13 -12.01
CA ILE A 149 13.22 -8.49 -12.51
C ILE A 149 14.53 -8.51 -13.33
N PRO A 150 14.74 -7.63 -14.33
CA PRO A 150 16.01 -7.59 -15.08
C PRO A 150 17.21 -7.19 -14.21
N MET A 151 17.01 -6.32 -13.21
CA MET A 151 18.07 -5.92 -12.29
C MET A 151 18.56 -7.11 -11.43
N MET A 152 17.68 -8.05 -11.12
CA MET A 152 18.00 -9.23 -10.29
C MET A 152 18.76 -10.33 -11.06
N TYR A 153 18.65 -10.38 -12.38
CA TYR A 153 19.30 -11.42 -13.19
C TYR A 153 20.85 -11.37 -13.13
N PRO A 154 21.52 -10.21 -13.31
CA PRO A 154 22.95 -10.09 -13.08
C PRO A 154 23.35 -10.41 -11.65
N ALA A 155 22.54 -10.01 -10.67
CA ALA A 155 22.79 -10.24 -9.26
C ALA A 155 22.86 -11.75 -8.94
N SER A 156 22.06 -12.58 -9.64
CA SER A 156 22.08 -14.04 -9.50
C SER A 156 23.44 -14.70 -9.79
N TYR A 157 24.29 -14.08 -10.62
CA TYR A 157 25.62 -14.63 -10.95
C TYR A 157 26.62 -14.51 -9.82
N PHE A 158 26.46 -13.54 -8.93
CA PHE A 158 27.36 -13.32 -7.79
C PHE A 158 27.16 -14.33 -6.66
N PHE A 159 26.03 -15.04 -6.64
CA PHE A 159 25.70 -15.99 -5.58
C PHE A 159 25.72 -17.43 -6.08
N ASN A 160 26.36 -18.32 -5.33
CA ASN A 160 26.41 -19.77 -5.60
C ASN A 160 25.38 -20.58 -4.81
N VAL A 161 24.87 -20.03 -3.71
CA VAL A 161 23.89 -20.69 -2.84
C VAL A 161 22.54 -19.99 -3.00
N PRO A 162 21.48 -20.69 -3.48
CA PRO A 162 20.18 -20.08 -3.72
C PRO A 162 19.58 -19.43 -2.46
N SER A 163 19.57 -20.12 -1.32
CA SER A 163 18.97 -19.62 -0.08
C SER A 163 19.64 -18.32 0.41
N THR A 164 20.97 -18.23 0.32
CA THR A 164 21.72 -17.02 0.66
C THR A 164 21.38 -15.87 -0.27
N ALA A 165 21.24 -16.13 -1.58
CA ALA A 165 20.86 -15.12 -2.56
C ALA A 165 19.47 -14.55 -2.27
N TYR A 166 18.50 -15.40 -1.95
CA TYR A 166 17.13 -14.98 -1.63
C TYR A 166 17.10 -14.02 -0.45
N VAL A 167 17.76 -14.37 0.66
CA VAL A 167 17.79 -13.52 1.86
C VAL A 167 18.54 -12.22 1.57
N ALA A 168 19.71 -12.27 0.93
CA ALA A 168 20.53 -11.09 0.66
C ALA A 168 19.83 -10.09 -0.28
N LEU A 169 19.23 -10.58 -1.38
CA LEU A 169 18.53 -9.73 -2.35
C LEU A 169 17.22 -9.18 -1.79
N SER A 170 16.48 -9.97 -1.00
CA SER A 170 15.29 -9.49 -0.30
C SER A 170 15.64 -8.37 0.69
N CYS A 171 16.71 -8.55 1.47
CA CYS A 171 17.19 -7.53 2.41
C CYS A 171 17.67 -6.26 1.68
N MET A 172 18.35 -6.39 0.55
CA MET A 172 18.80 -5.24 -0.24
C MET A 172 17.63 -4.45 -0.83
N ASN A 173 16.62 -5.13 -1.38
CA ASN A 173 15.39 -4.51 -1.85
C ASN A 173 14.64 -3.80 -0.71
N LEU A 174 14.50 -4.46 0.44
CA LEU A 174 13.86 -3.90 1.62
C LEU A 174 14.56 -2.64 2.10
N PHE A 175 15.91 -2.67 2.17
CA PHE A 175 16.69 -1.54 2.62
C PHE A 175 16.49 -0.33 1.70
N ILE A 176 16.55 -0.53 0.38
CA ILE A 176 16.31 0.53 -0.60
C ILE A 176 14.88 1.10 -0.43
N GLY A 177 13.89 0.23 -0.29
CA GLY A 177 12.48 0.62 -0.12
C GLY A 177 12.24 1.45 1.15
N ILE A 178 12.73 0.99 2.31
CA ILE A 178 12.56 1.70 3.59
C ILE A 178 13.28 3.05 3.56
N ASN A 179 14.50 3.12 3.04
CA ASN A 179 15.23 4.39 2.96
C ASN A 179 14.49 5.39 2.05
N SER A 180 13.97 4.93 0.92
CA SER A 180 13.17 5.78 0.04
C SER A 180 11.92 6.32 0.74
N SER A 181 11.16 5.46 1.43
CA SER A 181 9.96 5.88 2.19
C SER A 181 10.29 6.85 3.33
N ALA A 182 11.40 6.60 4.06
CA ALA A 182 11.85 7.49 5.13
C ALA A 182 12.21 8.89 4.61
N ILE A 183 12.90 8.96 3.47
CA ILE A 183 13.23 10.24 2.82
C ILE A 183 11.95 10.98 2.42
N THR A 184 11.00 10.31 1.77
CA THR A 184 9.72 10.94 1.38
C THR A 184 8.95 11.44 2.60
N PHE A 185 8.88 10.66 3.68
CA PHE A 185 8.20 11.08 4.90
C PHE A 185 8.86 12.32 5.54
N ILE A 186 10.19 12.36 5.57
CA ILE A 186 10.93 13.51 6.10
C ILE A 186 10.66 14.77 5.24
N LEU A 187 10.66 14.62 3.91
CA LEU A 187 10.35 15.73 3.00
C LEU A 187 8.92 16.27 3.21
N ASP A 188 7.94 15.37 3.35
CA ASP A 188 6.54 15.72 3.56
C ASP A 188 6.32 16.41 4.92
N LEU A 189 7.10 16.02 5.94
CA LEU A 189 7.09 16.67 7.25
C LEU A 189 7.67 18.09 7.19
N PHE A 190 8.70 18.33 6.37
CA PHE A 190 9.26 19.67 6.20
C PHE A 190 8.36 20.59 5.36
N GLU A 191 7.68 20.06 4.36
CA GLU A 191 6.77 20.83 3.51
C GLU A 191 5.49 21.25 4.27
N ASN A 192 4.95 20.38 5.13
CA ASN A 192 3.80 20.70 5.97
C ASN A 192 4.11 21.68 7.13
N ASN A 193 5.38 21.91 7.45
CA ASN A 193 5.80 22.80 8.54
C ASN A 193 6.15 24.23 8.06
N ARG A 194 5.84 24.55 6.80
CA ARG A 194 6.06 25.86 6.16
C ARG A 194 4.74 26.48 5.71
#